data_AF-A0A2P5NAW1-F1
#
_entry.id   AF-A0A2P5NAW1-F1
#
_cell.length_a   1.000
_cell.length_b   1.000
_cell.length_c   1.000
_cell.angle_alpha   90.00
_cell.angle_beta   90.00
_cell.angle_gamma   90.00
#
_symmetry.space_group_name_H-M   'P 1'
#
loop_
_entity.id
_entity.type
_entity.pdbx_description
1 polymer ?
#
loop_
_entity_poly.entity_id
_entity_poly.type
_entity_poly.pdbx_seq_one_letter_code
_entity_poly.pdbx_strand_id
1 'polypeptide(L)'
;MNLLIFEYITGGGFNRQEIPASLAKEGGLMLSALLENFSAMPEINITLMLDYRFLPSFSDSNSDSKINIATLTPDHNVHEEFFCYCRTNDAVWPVAPEFDGILQNLCRQVTDAGKLLLTSPASAVAATADKFTTWQALSRLQIPTAATRLFQDCRYLPGEWIIKPIDGAGSSQTYLIFNQTDFSVAVSSISDFSRYIIQPHLEGEKTSLSCLFKQGEAWVISANLQEFSIHGNQYRLDGCRVNHQPPKPVHVALANQVAQAFPDLWGYAGIDLIDTPEKTWVLEINPRLTTSFAGIDAALGINVAREVLALRENTPKFNPLRNQPIDINLKHES
;
A
#
# COMPACT_ATOMS: atom_id res chain seq x y z
N MET A 1 -11.30 23.42 -1.66
CA MET A 1 -11.92 22.07 -1.61
C MET A 1 -11.68 21.50 -0.23
N ASN A 2 -12.69 20.87 0.38
CA ASN A 2 -12.54 20.20 1.67
C ASN A 2 -12.21 18.71 1.44
N LEU A 3 -11.07 18.26 1.94
CA LEU A 3 -10.57 16.91 1.78
C LEU A 3 -10.54 16.19 3.12
N LEU A 4 -11.17 15.03 3.19
CA LEU A 4 -10.97 14.09 4.30
C LEU A 4 -9.76 13.20 4.01
N ILE A 5 -8.79 13.20 4.92
CA ILE A 5 -7.70 12.22 4.97
C ILE A 5 -7.97 11.27 6.13
N PHE A 6 -7.92 9.97 5.85
CA PHE A 6 -8.08 8.92 6.85
C PHE A 6 -7.04 7.83 6.61
N GLU A 7 -5.96 7.86 7.38
CA GLU A 7 -5.04 6.73 7.49
C GLU A 7 -5.53 5.82 8.62
N TYR A 8 -5.80 4.55 8.34
CA TYR A 8 -6.55 3.66 9.23
C TYR A 8 -5.86 3.45 10.58
N ILE A 9 -4.54 3.29 10.61
CA ILE A 9 -3.82 2.93 11.83
C ILE A 9 -3.74 4.13 12.78
N THR A 10 -3.32 5.28 12.27
CA THR A 10 -3.20 6.54 13.00
C THR A 10 -4.54 7.25 13.19
N GLY A 11 -5.54 6.98 12.35
CA GLY A 11 -6.86 7.60 12.36
C GLY A 11 -7.90 6.92 13.25
N GLY A 12 -7.52 5.86 13.97
CA GLY A 12 -8.37 5.23 14.98
C GLY A 12 -8.93 3.87 14.62
N GLY A 13 -8.52 3.22 13.52
CA GLY A 13 -8.94 1.85 13.18
C GLY A 13 -8.58 0.80 14.26
N PHE A 14 -7.69 1.16 15.19
CA PHE A 14 -7.32 0.40 16.38
C PHE A 14 -7.69 1.13 17.68
N ASN A 15 -8.62 2.09 17.68
CA ASN A 15 -8.95 2.95 18.84
C ASN A 15 -9.43 2.19 20.09
N ARG A 16 -9.87 0.94 19.93
CA ARG A 16 -10.33 0.05 21.02
C ARG A 16 -9.35 -1.07 21.37
N GLN A 17 -8.15 -1.06 20.80
CA GLN A 17 -7.14 -2.10 20.98
C GLN A 17 -5.72 -1.52 20.95
N GLU A 18 -4.72 -2.36 21.23
CA GLU A 18 -3.33 -1.97 21.06
C GLU A 18 -2.99 -1.80 19.58
N ILE A 19 -2.20 -0.77 19.27
CA ILE A 19 -1.72 -0.52 17.91
C ILE A 19 -0.38 -1.24 17.74
N PRO A 20 -0.24 -2.15 16.76
CA PRO A 20 1.06 -2.73 16.45
C PRO A 20 2.06 -1.62 16.07
N ALA A 21 3.20 -1.57 16.78
CA ALA A 21 4.16 -0.48 16.62
C ALA A 21 4.71 -0.35 15.19
N SER A 22 4.86 -1.46 14.47
CA SER A 22 5.30 -1.47 13.07
C SER A 22 4.29 -0.79 12.16
N LEU A 23 3.00 -1.14 12.29
CA LEU A 23 1.92 -0.52 11.52
C LEU A 23 1.77 0.97 11.85
N ALA A 24 1.91 1.34 13.12
CA ALA A 24 1.88 2.74 13.54
C ALA A 24 3.00 3.56 12.89
N LYS A 25 4.21 2.99 12.80
CA LYS A 25 5.36 3.64 12.17
C LYS A 25 5.15 3.83 10.67
N GLU A 26 4.74 2.77 9.97
CA GLU A 26 4.47 2.83 8.52
C GLU A 26 3.31 3.78 8.19
N GLY A 27 2.18 3.66 8.91
CA GLY A 27 1.02 4.54 8.77
C GLY A 27 1.37 6.00 9.03
N GLY A 28 2.12 6.29 10.10
CA GLY A 28 2.59 7.64 10.43
C GLY A 28 3.50 8.24 9.37
N LEU A 29 4.43 7.47 8.81
CA LEU A 29 5.30 7.94 7.72
C LEU A 29 4.50 8.31 6.46
N MET A 30 3.55 7.47 6.07
CA MET A 30 2.68 7.75 4.92
C MET A 30 1.79 8.97 5.16
N LEU A 31 1.20 9.09 6.36
CA LEU A 31 0.35 10.21 6.74
C LEU A 31 1.15 11.53 6.73
N SER A 32 2.31 11.58 7.38
CA SER A 32 3.15 12.78 7.42
C SER A 32 3.52 13.26 6.03
N ALA A 33 4.01 12.36 5.17
CA ALA A 33 4.36 12.71 3.79
C ALA A 33 3.15 13.19 2.97
N LEU A 34 1.96 12.64 3.24
CA LEU A 34 0.74 13.05 2.55
C LEU A 34 0.34 14.47 2.96
N LEU A 35 0.43 14.79 4.25
CA LEU A 35 0.15 16.13 4.76
C LEU A 35 1.19 17.16 4.29
N GLU A 36 2.47 16.78 4.23
CA GLU A 36 3.53 17.61 3.64
C GLU A 36 3.23 17.93 2.17
N ASN A 37 2.76 16.95 1.39
CA ASN A 37 2.34 17.17 0.01
C ASN A 37 1.20 18.21 -0.07
N PHE A 38 0.24 18.17 0.85
CA PHE A 38 -0.86 19.16 0.87
C PHE A 38 -0.49 20.52 1.44
N SER A 39 0.58 20.64 2.23
CA SER A 39 1.07 21.94 2.73
C SER A 39 1.39 22.93 1.60
N ALA A 40 1.78 22.42 0.43
CA ALA A 40 2.07 23.19 -0.77
C ALA A 40 0.82 23.53 -1.62
N MET A 41 -0.40 23.25 -1.13
CA MET A 41 -1.67 23.45 -1.83
C MET A 41 -2.66 24.25 -0.96
N PRO A 42 -2.49 25.58 -0.89
CA PRO A 42 -3.24 26.42 0.05
C PRO A 42 -4.77 26.46 -0.18
N GLU A 43 -5.26 26.00 -1.31
CA GLU A 43 -6.67 25.90 -1.70
C GLU A 43 -7.40 24.66 -1.13
N ILE A 44 -6.66 23.74 -0.50
CA ILE A 44 -7.18 22.52 0.09
C ILE A 44 -7.28 22.70 1.61
N ASN A 45 -8.49 22.51 2.16
CA ASN A 45 -8.70 22.41 3.61
C ASN A 45 -8.76 20.93 3.96
N ILE A 46 -8.04 20.52 5.01
CA ILE A 46 -7.94 19.11 5.39
C ILE A 46 -8.78 18.87 6.64
N THR A 47 -9.67 17.89 6.59
CA THR A 47 -10.17 17.21 7.78
C THR A 47 -9.33 15.95 7.97
N LEU A 48 -8.64 15.83 9.10
CA LEU A 48 -7.84 14.66 9.43
C LEU A 48 -8.49 13.90 10.58
N MET A 49 -8.87 12.65 10.35
CA MET A 49 -9.21 11.75 11.45
C MET A 49 -7.92 11.25 12.10
N LEU A 50 -7.81 11.41 13.42
CA LEU A 50 -6.62 11.05 14.19
C LEU A 50 -6.98 10.43 15.54
N ASP A 51 -6.40 9.28 15.86
CA ASP A 51 -6.49 8.67 17.18
C ASP A 51 -5.78 9.55 18.21
N TYR A 52 -6.42 9.75 19.37
CA TYR A 52 -5.94 10.63 20.43
C TYR A 52 -4.51 10.34 20.87
N ARG A 53 -4.04 9.10 20.72
CA ARG A 53 -2.68 8.68 21.06
C ARG A 53 -1.60 9.33 20.18
N PHE A 54 -1.93 9.80 18.98
CA PHE A 54 -1.00 10.48 18.07
C PHE A 54 -1.08 12.01 18.16
N LEU A 55 -2.03 12.58 18.89
CA LEU A 55 -2.18 14.04 19.03
C LEU A 55 -0.90 14.77 19.44
N PRO A 56 -0.10 14.30 20.43
CA PRO A 56 1.10 15.00 20.87
C PRO A 56 2.13 15.17 19.74
N SER A 57 2.27 14.16 18.87
CA SER A 57 3.19 14.21 17.73
C SER A 57 2.74 15.21 16.65
N PHE A 58 1.45 15.51 16.59
CA PHE A 58 0.84 16.45 15.65
C PHE A 58 0.80 17.89 16.17
N SER A 59 0.59 18.09 17.48
CA SER A 59 0.49 19.43 18.08
C SER A 59 1.81 20.22 18.06
N ASP A 60 2.95 19.53 18.09
CA ASP A 60 4.27 20.16 18.14
C ASP A 60 4.83 20.52 16.75
N SER A 61 4.31 19.90 15.69
CA SER A 61 4.87 19.95 14.32
C SER A 61 4.00 20.71 13.31
N ASN A 62 2.67 20.79 13.53
CA ASN A 62 1.74 21.32 12.55
C ASN A 62 0.83 22.41 13.15
N SER A 63 1.33 23.65 13.21
CA SER A 63 0.52 24.83 13.55
C SER A 63 -0.29 25.39 12.37
N ASP A 64 -0.44 24.61 11.29
CA ASP A 64 -1.12 25.05 10.08
C ASP A 64 -2.63 25.13 10.31
N SER A 65 -3.18 26.34 10.17
CA SER A 65 -4.58 26.65 10.46
C SER A 65 -5.60 25.95 9.54
N LYS A 66 -5.13 25.14 8.59
CA LYS A 66 -5.93 24.45 7.56
C LYS A 66 -6.21 22.98 7.83
N ILE A 67 -5.57 22.40 8.84
CA ILE A 67 -5.81 21.02 9.25
C ILE A 67 -6.78 21.02 10.42
N ASN A 68 -8.02 20.64 10.15
CA ASN A 68 -9.02 20.37 11.18
C ASN A 68 -8.88 18.92 11.65
N ILE A 69 -8.41 18.72 12.88
CA ILE A 69 -8.22 17.38 13.46
C ILE A 69 -9.52 16.91 14.11
N ALA A 70 -10.08 15.83 13.58
CA ALA A 70 -11.13 15.05 14.18
C ALA A 70 -10.52 13.96 15.07
N THR A 71 -10.56 14.17 16.39
CA THR A 71 -9.93 13.25 17.36
C THR A 71 -10.82 12.02 17.65
N LEU A 72 -10.24 10.83 17.54
CA LEU A 72 -10.87 9.55 17.84
C LEU A 72 -10.40 9.02 19.20
N THR A 73 -11.33 8.64 20.06
CA THR A 73 -11.11 8.00 21.36
C THR A 73 -11.73 6.60 21.33
N PRO A 74 -11.50 5.74 22.35
CA PRO A 74 -12.11 4.41 22.40
C PRO A 74 -13.65 4.41 22.37
N ASP A 75 -14.28 5.49 22.82
CA ASP A 75 -15.74 5.65 22.87
C ASP A 75 -16.37 5.84 21.47
N HIS A 76 -15.59 6.34 20.51
CA HIS A 76 -16.08 6.55 19.14
C HIS A 76 -16.15 5.24 18.35
N ASN A 77 -17.13 5.16 17.44
CA ASN A 77 -17.16 4.15 16.39
C ASN A 77 -16.51 4.74 15.12
N VAL A 78 -15.33 4.25 14.78
CA VAL A 78 -14.51 4.82 13.69
C VAL A 78 -15.21 4.75 12.34
N HIS A 79 -16.01 3.71 12.08
CA HIS A 79 -16.76 3.60 10.82
C HIS A 79 -17.89 4.63 10.75
N GLU A 80 -18.58 4.89 11.85
CA GLU A 80 -19.63 5.91 11.92
C GLU A 80 -19.04 7.32 11.79
N GLU A 81 -17.93 7.60 12.48
CA GLU A 81 -17.20 8.86 12.38
C GLU A 81 -16.69 9.09 10.96
N PHE A 82 -16.06 8.08 10.35
CA PHE A 82 -15.60 8.15 8.96
C PHE A 82 -16.75 8.47 8.01
N PHE A 83 -17.91 7.82 8.17
CA PHE A 83 -19.09 8.09 7.37
C PHE A 83 -19.60 9.53 7.56
N CYS A 84 -19.63 10.03 8.79
CA CYS A 84 -20.01 11.41 9.10
C CYS A 84 -19.09 12.43 8.41
N TYR A 85 -17.77 12.28 8.55
CA TYR A 85 -16.79 13.18 7.92
C TYR A 85 -16.75 13.02 6.39
N CYS A 86 -16.97 11.82 5.87
CA CYS A 86 -17.07 11.58 4.43
C CYS A 86 -18.19 12.45 3.83
N ARG A 87 -19.35 12.52 4.48
CA ARG A 87 -20.50 13.30 3.98
C ARG A 87 -20.27 14.81 4.01
N THR A 88 -19.43 15.32 4.91
CA THR A 88 -19.18 16.76 5.06
C THR A 88 -18.01 17.29 4.23
N ASN A 89 -17.19 16.40 3.65
CA ASN A 89 -16.07 16.78 2.78
C ASN A 89 -16.42 16.60 1.30
N ASP A 90 -15.70 17.26 0.40
CA ASP A 90 -15.90 17.18 -1.06
C ASP A 90 -15.20 15.95 -1.65
N ALA A 91 -14.02 15.64 -1.12
CA ALA A 91 -13.17 14.53 -1.53
C ALA A 91 -12.67 13.74 -0.31
N VAL A 92 -12.31 12.48 -0.53
CA VAL A 92 -11.79 11.58 0.52
C VAL A 92 -10.61 10.79 -0.03
N TRP A 93 -9.52 10.74 0.75
CA TRP A 93 -8.38 9.87 0.50
C TRP A 93 -8.22 8.89 1.67
N PRO A 94 -8.83 7.70 1.59
CA PRO A 94 -8.60 6.64 2.57
C PRO A 94 -7.26 5.96 2.29
N VAL A 95 -6.49 5.73 3.35
CA VAL A 95 -5.26 4.94 3.34
C VAL A 95 -5.43 3.86 4.41
N ALA A 96 -5.66 2.62 4.00
CA ALA A 96 -5.97 1.55 4.93
C ALA A 96 -5.43 0.22 4.40
N PRO A 97 -5.11 -0.74 5.28
CA PRO A 97 -4.77 -2.09 4.84
C PRO A 97 -5.90 -2.74 4.02
N GLU A 98 -5.50 -3.68 3.17
CA GLU A 98 -6.41 -4.42 2.29
C GLU A 98 -7.08 -5.60 2.98
N PHE A 99 -6.50 -6.11 4.06
CA PHE A 99 -7.01 -7.29 4.76
C PHE A 99 -8.43 -7.08 5.30
N ASP A 100 -9.20 -8.17 5.35
CA ASP A 100 -10.60 -8.18 5.80
C ASP A 100 -11.51 -7.18 5.05
N GLY A 101 -11.09 -6.75 3.86
CA GLY A 101 -11.82 -5.80 3.03
C GLY A 101 -11.93 -4.38 3.61
N ILE A 102 -11.03 -3.99 4.54
CA ILE A 102 -11.08 -2.68 5.20
C ILE A 102 -11.05 -1.55 4.16
N LEU A 103 -9.99 -1.48 3.34
CA LEU A 103 -9.88 -0.43 2.31
C LEU A 103 -11.02 -0.49 1.29
N GLN A 104 -11.45 -1.70 0.89
CA GLN A 104 -12.56 -1.89 -0.03
C GLN A 104 -13.85 -1.25 0.50
N ASN A 105 -14.17 -1.49 1.77
CA ASN A 105 -15.38 -0.98 2.41
C ASN A 105 -15.33 0.54 2.55
N LEU A 106 -14.19 1.13 2.90
CA LEU A 106 -14.01 2.58 2.95
C LEU A 106 -14.22 3.21 1.56
N CYS A 107 -13.60 2.66 0.52
CA CYS A 107 -13.74 3.15 -0.86
C CYS A 107 -15.19 3.07 -1.35
N ARG A 108 -15.91 2.00 -0.98
CA ARG A 108 -17.33 1.84 -1.32
C ARG A 108 -18.19 2.89 -0.64
N GLN A 109 -17.99 3.12 0.67
CA GLN A 109 -18.73 4.15 1.41
C GLN A 109 -18.57 5.54 0.81
N VAL A 110 -17.35 5.92 0.39
CA VAL A 110 -17.09 7.22 -0.25
C VAL A 110 -17.86 7.35 -1.58
N THR A 111 -17.84 6.28 -2.39
CA THR A 111 -18.53 6.24 -3.68
C THR A 111 -20.05 6.29 -3.49
N ASP A 112 -20.59 5.51 -2.56
CA ASP A 112 -22.02 5.46 -2.24
C ASP A 112 -22.53 6.80 -1.67
N ALA A 113 -21.67 7.55 -0.97
CA ALA A 113 -21.94 8.90 -0.51
C ALA A 113 -21.86 9.97 -1.62
N GLY A 114 -21.53 9.59 -2.85
CA GLY A 114 -21.39 10.50 -4.00
C GLY A 114 -20.19 11.45 -3.89
N LYS A 115 -19.16 11.08 -3.12
CA LYS A 115 -17.98 11.92 -2.87
C LYS A 115 -16.84 11.54 -3.81
N LEU A 116 -15.92 12.49 -4.01
CA LEU A 116 -14.74 12.24 -4.83
C LEU A 116 -13.76 11.33 -4.09
N LEU A 117 -13.55 10.12 -4.58
CA LEU A 117 -12.55 9.19 -4.08
C LEU A 117 -11.19 9.48 -4.72
N LEU A 118 -10.15 9.71 -3.90
CA LEU A 118 -8.78 10.01 -4.36
C LEU A 118 -7.86 8.77 -4.36
N THR A 119 -8.43 7.59 -4.53
CA THR A 119 -7.71 6.32 -4.71
C THR A 119 -8.53 5.39 -5.60
N SER A 120 -8.04 4.16 -5.81
CA SER A 120 -8.72 3.15 -6.60
C SER A 120 -10.13 2.84 -6.09
N PRO A 121 -11.12 2.61 -6.98
CA PRO A 121 -12.47 2.23 -6.60
C PRO A 121 -12.50 0.87 -5.89
N ALA A 122 -13.58 0.62 -5.14
CA ALA A 122 -13.73 -0.62 -4.36
C ALA A 122 -13.62 -1.91 -5.21
N SER A 123 -14.00 -1.88 -6.49
CA SER A 123 -13.84 -3.02 -7.41
C SER A 123 -12.36 -3.34 -7.68
N ALA A 124 -11.56 -2.32 -8.01
CA ALA A 124 -10.13 -2.46 -8.24
C ALA A 124 -9.40 -2.88 -6.96
N VAL A 125 -9.74 -2.24 -5.83
CA VAL A 125 -9.19 -2.61 -4.51
C VAL A 125 -9.45 -4.08 -4.20
N ALA A 126 -10.68 -4.57 -4.41
CA ALA A 126 -11.02 -5.97 -4.16
C ALA A 126 -10.22 -6.93 -5.06
N ALA A 127 -10.06 -6.58 -6.35
CA ALA A 127 -9.36 -7.42 -7.31
C ALA A 127 -7.86 -7.55 -6.99
N THR A 128 -7.23 -6.47 -6.50
CA THR A 128 -5.80 -6.45 -6.17
C THR A 128 -5.48 -6.87 -4.74
N ALA A 129 -6.43 -6.75 -3.80
CA ALA A 129 -6.28 -7.19 -2.42
C ALA A 129 -6.14 -8.72 -2.30
N ASP A 130 -6.85 -9.47 -3.16
CA ASP A 130 -6.76 -10.92 -3.25
C ASP A 130 -5.60 -11.31 -4.18
N LYS A 131 -4.55 -11.90 -3.59
CA LYS A 131 -3.34 -12.32 -4.31
C LYS A 131 -3.59 -13.45 -5.30
N PHE A 132 -4.58 -14.32 -5.06
CA PHE A 132 -4.94 -15.38 -6.00
C PHE A 132 -5.71 -14.81 -7.21
N THR A 133 -6.67 -13.92 -6.96
CA THR A 133 -7.37 -13.17 -8.02
C THR A 133 -6.39 -12.34 -8.86
N THR A 134 -5.45 -11.67 -8.19
CA THR A 134 -4.38 -10.91 -8.85
C THR A 134 -3.55 -11.80 -9.76
N TRP A 135 -3.08 -12.94 -9.24
CA TRP A 135 -2.33 -13.93 -10.01
C TRP A 135 -3.11 -14.43 -11.24
N GLN A 136 -4.41 -14.72 -11.10
CA GLN A 136 -5.25 -15.17 -12.21
C GLN A 136 -5.35 -14.12 -13.33
N ALA A 137 -5.56 -12.85 -12.97
CA ALA A 137 -5.66 -11.76 -13.92
C ALA A 137 -4.35 -11.55 -14.69
N LEU A 138 -3.22 -11.50 -13.98
CA LEU A 138 -1.89 -11.37 -14.58
C LEU A 138 -1.54 -12.57 -15.47
N SER A 139 -1.81 -13.79 -15.00
CA SER A 139 -1.51 -15.02 -15.73
C SER A 139 -2.30 -15.14 -17.03
N ARG A 140 -3.57 -14.69 -17.04
CA ARG A 140 -4.40 -14.67 -18.26
C ARG A 140 -3.79 -13.83 -19.37
N LEU A 141 -3.08 -12.75 -19.02
CA LEU A 141 -2.38 -11.87 -19.96
C LEU A 141 -0.89 -12.21 -20.12
N GLN A 142 -0.45 -13.35 -19.58
CA GLN A 142 0.95 -13.81 -19.62
C GLN A 142 1.94 -12.80 -19.00
N ILE A 143 1.48 -11.99 -18.05
CA ILE A 143 2.33 -11.06 -17.30
C ILE A 143 3.12 -11.90 -16.29
N PRO A 144 4.46 -11.75 -16.21
CA PRO A 144 5.26 -12.55 -15.28
C PRO A 144 4.81 -12.35 -13.83
N THR A 145 4.35 -13.42 -13.20
CA THR A 145 3.96 -13.46 -11.79
C THR A 145 4.28 -14.83 -11.18
N ALA A 146 4.51 -14.90 -9.87
CA ALA A 146 4.82 -16.15 -9.18
C ALA A 146 3.64 -17.13 -9.28
N ALA A 147 3.91 -18.38 -9.66
CA ALA A 147 2.87 -19.41 -9.72
C ALA A 147 2.17 -19.56 -8.38
N THR A 148 0.85 -19.38 -8.35
CA THR A 148 0.09 -19.30 -7.09
C THR A 148 -0.93 -20.43 -7.00
N ARG A 149 -1.03 -21.03 -5.81
CA ARG A 149 -2.08 -22.02 -5.48
C ARG A 149 -2.72 -21.67 -4.15
N LEU A 150 -4.00 -22.01 -3.99
CA LEU A 150 -4.66 -21.97 -2.69
C LEU A 150 -4.02 -23.01 -1.75
N PHE A 151 -3.78 -22.63 -0.50
CA PHE A 151 -3.03 -23.46 0.45
C PHE A 151 -3.83 -24.65 0.97
N GLN A 152 -5.15 -24.53 1.08
CA GLN A 152 -6.05 -25.56 1.64
C GLN A 152 -5.88 -26.97 1.05
N ASP A 153 -5.41 -27.08 -0.20
CA ASP A 153 -5.25 -28.35 -0.93
C ASP A 153 -3.79 -28.83 -0.99
N CYS A 154 -2.86 -28.16 -0.28
CA CYS A 154 -1.44 -28.37 -0.46
C CYS A 154 -0.83 -29.36 0.55
N ARG A 155 0.02 -30.24 0.04
CA ARG A 155 0.98 -31.04 0.81
C ARG A 155 2.37 -30.48 0.61
N TYR A 156 3.29 -30.78 1.53
CA TYR A 156 4.69 -30.43 1.35
C TYR A 156 5.22 -31.05 0.05
N LEU A 157 5.98 -30.24 -0.70
CA LEU A 157 6.70 -30.64 -1.89
C LEU A 157 8.16 -30.19 -1.75
N PRO A 158 9.14 -30.99 -2.23
CA PRO A 158 10.54 -30.56 -2.25
C PRO A 158 10.71 -29.22 -2.99
N GLY A 159 11.59 -28.37 -2.48
CA GLY A 159 11.84 -27.01 -3.00
C GLY A 159 11.59 -25.94 -1.95
N GLU A 160 11.85 -24.68 -2.34
CA GLU A 160 11.63 -23.52 -1.51
C GLU A 160 10.29 -22.86 -1.82
N TRP A 161 9.49 -22.62 -0.79
CA TRP A 161 8.15 -22.07 -0.92
C TRP A 161 7.91 -20.92 0.05
N ILE A 162 6.97 -20.06 -0.32
CA ILE A 162 6.40 -19.05 0.56
C ILE A 162 4.92 -19.38 0.76
N ILE A 163 4.50 -19.43 2.03
CA ILE A 163 3.09 -19.45 2.42
C ILE A 163 2.75 -18.07 2.98
N LYS A 164 1.70 -17.44 2.48
CA LYS A 164 1.25 -16.11 2.95
C LYS A 164 -0.27 -15.97 2.88
N PRO A 165 -0.88 -15.07 3.68
CA PRO A 165 -2.29 -14.76 3.57
C PRO A 165 -2.67 -14.36 2.15
N ILE A 166 -3.90 -14.70 1.74
CA ILE A 166 -4.47 -14.36 0.43
C ILE A 166 -4.69 -12.85 0.32
N ASP A 167 -5.11 -12.22 1.43
CA ASP A 167 -5.24 -10.79 1.64
C ASP A 167 -4.37 -10.37 2.84
N GLY A 168 -3.68 -9.23 2.78
CA GLY A 168 -2.72 -8.86 3.82
C GLY A 168 -1.83 -7.69 3.45
N ALA A 169 -1.23 -7.05 4.45
CA ALA A 169 -0.26 -5.97 4.30
C ALA A 169 0.95 -6.18 5.23
N GLY A 170 2.10 -5.60 4.87
CA GLY A 170 3.27 -5.48 5.75
C GLY A 170 4.02 -6.80 6.03
N SER A 171 4.01 -7.76 5.09
CA SER A 171 4.71 -9.06 5.20
C SER A 171 4.32 -9.95 6.40
N SER A 172 3.31 -9.56 7.17
CA SER A 172 2.83 -10.34 8.32
C SER A 172 2.37 -11.74 7.90
N GLN A 173 2.63 -12.73 8.75
CA GLN A 173 2.26 -14.14 8.53
C GLN A 173 2.79 -14.74 7.20
N THR A 174 3.94 -14.26 6.73
CA THR A 174 4.63 -14.82 5.56
C THR A 174 5.69 -15.82 6.00
N TYR A 175 5.51 -17.10 5.67
CA TYR A 175 6.38 -18.21 6.10
C TYR A 175 7.24 -18.72 4.94
N LEU A 176 8.56 -18.80 5.17
CA LEU A 176 9.53 -19.43 4.28
C LEU A 176 9.66 -20.92 4.62
N ILE A 177 9.51 -21.75 3.59
CA ILE A 177 9.49 -23.21 3.71
C ILE A 177 10.65 -23.78 2.90
N PHE A 178 11.68 -24.27 3.58
CA PHE A 178 12.82 -24.95 2.94
C PHE A 178 12.68 -26.47 3.05
N ASN A 179 12.04 -26.95 4.11
CA ASN A 179 11.91 -28.37 4.42
C ASN A 179 10.55 -28.73 5.04
N GLN A 180 10.32 -30.02 5.26
CA GLN A 180 9.10 -30.55 5.86
C GLN A 180 8.83 -30.03 7.28
N THR A 181 9.89 -29.73 8.05
CA THR A 181 9.77 -29.19 9.41
C THR A 181 9.20 -27.77 9.35
N ASP A 182 9.75 -26.91 8.50
CA ASP A 182 9.25 -25.54 8.30
C ASP A 182 7.76 -25.56 7.88
N PHE A 183 7.41 -26.46 6.96
CA PHE A 183 6.03 -26.65 6.52
C PHE A 183 5.10 -27.02 7.67
N SER A 184 5.54 -27.92 8.54
CA SER A 184 4.75 -28.37 9.70
C SER A 184 4.56 -27.25 10.72
N VAL A 185 5.59 -26.42 10.94
CA VAL A 185 5.52 -25.23 11.82
C VAL A 185 4.54 -24.20 11.25
N ALA A 186 4.60 -23.90 9.95
CA ALA A 186 3.68 -22.98 9.30
C ALA A 186 2.22 -23.47 9.40
N VAL A 187 1.97 -24.74 9.07
CA VAL A 187 0.64 -25.36 9.19
C VAL A 187 0.09 -25.26 10.61
N SER A 188 0.92 -25.48 11.64
CA SER A 188 0.49 -25.38 13.04
C SER A 188 0.17 -23.95 13.49
N SER A 189 0.66 -22.94 12.76
CA SER A 189 0.46 -21.52 13.07
C SER A 189 -0.75 -20.90 12.37
N ILE A 190 -1.32 -21.59 11.37
CA ILE A 190 -2.42 -21.09 10.56
C ILE A 190 -3.73 -21.68 11.06
N SER A 191 -4.69 -20.83 11.41
CA SER A 191 -6.01 -21.23 11.90
C SER A 191 -7.00 -21.54 10.77
N ASP A 192 -6.89 -20.86 9.63
CA ASP A 192 -7.76 -21.03 8.47
C ASP A 192 -6.94 -21.09 7.18
N PHE A 193 -6.75 -22.30 6.65
CA PHE A 193 -5.97 -22.52 5.43
C PHE A 193 -6.62 -21.95 4.16
N SER A 194 -7.93 -21.68 4.17
CA SER A 194 -8.64 -21.14 2.98
C SER A 194 -8.21 -19.69 2.69
N ARG A 195 -7.69 -18.99 3.70
CA ARG A 195 -7.19 -17.62 3.60
C ARG A 195 -5.71 -17.52 3.26
N TYR A 196 -5.10 -18.60 2.78
CA TYR A 196 -3.67 -18.65 2.48
C TYR A 196 -3.40 -19.13 1.07
N ILE A 197 -2.30 -18.65 0.51
CA ILE A 197 -1.74 -19.10 -0.76
C ILE A 197 -0.33 -19.64 -0.55
N ILE A 198 0.11 -20.48 -1.48
CA ILE A 198 1.49 -20.94 -1.59
C ILE A 198 2.07 -20.57 -2.96
N GLN A 199 3.28 -20.04 -2.95
CA GLN A 199 4.05 -19.61 -4.12
C GLN A 199 5.47 -20.18 -4.03
N PRO A 200 6.16 -20.44 -5.16
CA PRO A 200 7.59 -20.74 -5.12
C PRO A 200 8.34 -19.54 -4.53
N HIS A 201 9.35 -19.81 -3.70
CA HIS A 201 10.27 -18.76 -3.27
C HIS A 201 11.15 -18.37 -4.46
N LEU A 202 11.02 -17.13 -4.93
CA LEU A 202 11.81 -16.62 -6.03
C LEU A 202 13.06 -15.92 -5.48
N GLU A 203 14.23 -16.35 -5.94
CA GLU A 203 15.48 -15.64 -5.69
C GLU A 203 15.60 -14.44 -6.63
N GLY A 204 15.93 -13.28 -6.08
CA GLY A 204 16.09 -12.04 -6.85
C GLY A 204 16.07 -10.78 -5.97
N GLU A 205 16.30 -9.64 -6.60
CA GLU A 205 16.24 -8.33 -5.95
C GLU A 205 14.77 -7.96 -5.68
N LYS A 206 14.46 -7.59 -4.44
CA LYS A 206 13.10 -7.24 -4.02
C LYS A 206 12.89 -5.76 -4.27
N THR A 207 12.21 -5.43 -5.35
CA THR A 207 11.97 -4.05 -5.78
C THR A 207 10.50 -3.71 -5.74
N SER A 208 10.16 -2.43 -5.82
CA SER A 208 8.79 -2.00 -6.03
C SER A 208 8.70 -0.80 -6.94
N LEU A 209 7.56 -0.62 -7.59
CA LEU A 209 7.25 0.56 -8.38
C LEU A 209 6.21 1.41 -7.67
N SER A 210 6.47 2.72 -7.59
CA SER A 210 5.44 3.72 -7.29
C SER A 210 4.85 4.20 -8.61
N CYS A 211 3.54 4.04 -8.81
CA CYS A 211 2.89 4.38 -10.08
C CYS A 211 1.63 5.22 -9.86
N LEU A 212 1.25 5.98 -10.89
CA LEU A 212 -0.12 6.47 -11.09
C LEU A 212 -0.82 5.61 -12.14
N PHE A 213 -2.11 5.36 -11.94
CA PHE A 213 -2.97 4.63 -12.87
C PHE A 213 -4.21 5.43 -13.23
N LYS A 214 -4.66 5.30 -14.48
CA LYS A 214 -5.95 5.83 -14.94
C LYS A 214 -6.36 5.11 -16.22
N GLN A 215 -7.55 4.52 -16.24
CA GLN A 215 -8.22 4.05 -17.46
C GLN A 215 -7.34 3.11 -18.32
N GLY A 216 -6.65 2.16 -17.68
CA GLY A 216 -5.77 1.21 -18.37
C GLY A 216 -4.39 1.74 -18.75
N GLU A 217 -4.03 2.95 -18.34
CA GLU A 217 -2.68 3.52 -18.50
C GLU A 217 -1.96 3.62 -17.15
N ALA A 218 -0.63 3.51 -17.20
CA ALA A 218 0.23 3.67 -16.03
C ALA A 218 1.36 4.67 -16.28
N TRP A 219 1.71 5.42 -15.23
CA TRP A 219 2.88 6.30 -15.19
C TRP A 219 3.75 5.93 -14.00
N VAL A 220 4.95 5.42 -14.26
CA VAL A 220 5.91 5.04 -13.21
C VAL A 220 6.59 6.29 -12.65
N ILE A 221 6.47 6.52 -11.35
CA ILE A 221 7.09 7.63 -10.62
C ILE A 221 8.52 7.25 -10.20
N SER A 222 8.67 6.11 -9.52
CA SER A 222 9.96 5.65 -8.98
C SER A 222 10.06 4.12 -8.99
N ALA A 223 11.30 3.63 -9.09
CA ALA A 223 11.63 2.24 -8.78
C ALA A 223 12.44 2.21 -7.47
N ASN A 224 11.98 1.39 -6.54
CA ASN A 224 12.45 1.36 -5.16
C ASN A 224 13.07 0.00 -4.85
N LEU A 225 14.02 -0.04 -3.93
CA LEU A 225 14.53 -1.29 -3.37
C LEU A 225 13.89 -1.52 -2.00
N GLN A 226 13.40 -2.73 -1.74
CA GLN A 226 12.85 -3.12 -0.45
C GLN A 226 13.87 -3.93 0.34
N GLU A 227 14.09 -3.53 1.59
CA GLU A 227 15.05 -4.17 2.47
C GLU A 227 14.31 -5.09 3.44
N PHE A 228 14.65 -6.37 3.44
CA PHE A 228 14.02 -7.36 4.30
C PHE A 228 15.03 -8.08 5.17
N SER A 229 14.65 -8.34 6.41
CA SER A 229 15.29 -9.33 7.29
C SER A 229 14.43 -10.59 7.35
N ILE A 230 15.07 -11.72 7.71
CA ILE A 230 14.39 -12.98 7.99
C ILE A 230 14.52 -13.28 9.48
N HIS A 231 13.38 -13.38 10.16
CA HIS A 231 13.31 -13.74 11.57
C HIS A 231 12.39 -14.93 11.75
N GLY A 232 12.91 -16.05 12.25
CA GLY A 232 12.12 -17.26 12.47
C GLY A 232 11.41 -17.75 11.20
N ASN A 233 12.11 -17.75 10.07
CA ASN A 233 11.58 -18.08 8.74
C ASN A 233 10.42 -17.17 8.27
N GLN A 234 10.33 -15.94 8.78
CA GLN A 234 9.37 -14.95 8.29
C GLN A 234 10.09 -13.71 7.79
N TYR A 235 9.58 -13.15 6.69
CA TYR A 235 10.06 -11.86 6.20
C TYR A 235 9.56 -10.73 7.09
N ARG A 236 10.45 -9.76 7.30
CA ARG A 236 10.14 -8.48 7.92
C ARG A 236 10.72 -7.37 7.06
N LEU A 237 9.87 -6.42 6.67
CA LEU A 237 10.33 -5.22 5.99
C LEU A 237 11.09 -4.32 6.98
N ASP A 238 12.37 -4.12 6.71
CA ASP A 238 13.28 -3.29 7.51
C ASP A 238 13.29 -1.84 7.03
N GLY A 239 12.94 -1.61 5.77
CA GLY A 239 12.98 -0.30 5.14
C GLY A 239 12.84 -0.37 3.63
N CYS A 240 12.96 0.78 2.99
CA CYS A 240 13.07 0.84 1.53
C CYS A 240 13.95 2.00 1.11
N ARG A 241 14.63 1.82 -0.02
CA ARG A 241 15.38 2.86 -0.71
C ARG A 241 14.58 3.35 -1.90
N VAL A 242 13.94 4.49 -1.73
CA VAL A 242 13.09 5.14 -2.73
C VAL A 242 13.95 5.73 -3.83
N ASN A 243 13.51 5.57 -5.08
CA ASN A 243 14.28 5.96 -6.27
C ASN A 243 15.69 5.34 -6.27
N HIS A 244 15.78 4.05 -5.92
CA HIS A 244 17.04 3.30 -5.88
C HIS A 244 17.73 3.30 -7.25
N GLN A 245 16.94 3.14 -8.31
CA GLN A 245 17.38 3.21 -9.70
C GLN A 245 16.31 3.91 -10.54
N PRO A 246 16.68 4.59 -11.64
CA PRO A 246 15.70 5.07 -12.60
C PRO A 246 14.83 3.92 -13.12
N PRO A 247 13.51 4.12 -13.29
CA PRO A 247 12.65 3.14 -13.94
C PRO A 247 13.20 2.73 -15.32
N LYS A 248 13.37 1.42 -15.52
CA LYS A 248 13.84 0.85 -16.79
C LYS A 248 12.67 0.71 -17.76
N PRO A 249 12.90 0.59 -19.09
CA PRO A 249 11.83 0.34 -20.05
C PRO A 249 10.96 -0.89 -19.71
N VAL A 250 11.56 -1.93 -19.12
CA VAL A 250 10.82 -3.12 -18.64
C VAL A 250 9.84 -2.78 -17.51
N HIS A 251 10.19 -1.87 -16.59
CA HIS A 251 9.29 -1.43 -15.52
C HIS A 251 8.09 -0.65 -16.08
N VAL A 252 8.33 0.22 -17.06
CA VAL A 252 7.27 0.99 -17.73
C VAL A 252 6.34 0.08 -18.53
N ALA A 253 6.91 -0.88 -19.27
CA ALA A 253 6.12 -1.88 -20.00
C ALA A 253 5.27 -2.72 -19.04
N LEU A 254 5.86 -3.18 -17.93
CA LEU A 254 5.17 -3.99 -16.93
C LEU A 254 4.04 -3.22 -16.23
N ALA A 255 4.27 -1.97 -15.84
CA ALA A 255 3.24 -1.13 -15.25
C ALA A 255 2.06 -0.91 -16.21
N ASN A 256 2.33 -0.69 -17.51
CA ASN A 256 1.28 -0.61 -18.53
C ASN A 256 0.52 -1.93 -18.70
N GLN A 257 1.20 -3.07 -18.67
CA GLN A 257 0.55 -4.38 -18.70
C GLN A 257 -0.35 -4.60 -17.48
N VAL A 258 0.10 -4.20 -16.28
CA VAL A 258 -0.71 -4.22 -15.06
C VAL A 258 -1.94 -3.32 -15.21
N ALA A 259 -1.79 -2.12 -15.77
CA ALA A 259 -2.93 -1.22 -16.02
C ALA A 259 -3.96 -1.85 -16.97
N GLN A 260 -3.51 -2.58 -18.00
CA GLN A 260 -4.40 -3.32 -18.90
C GLN A 260 -5.09 -4.51 -18.22
N ALA A 261 -4.42 -5.17 -17.27
CA ALA A 261 -5.00 -6.24 -16.46
C ALA A 261 -6.06 -5.72 -15.48
N PHE A 262 -5.88 -4.50 -14.98
CA PHE A 262 -6.75 -3.85 -14.00
C PHE A 262 -7.10 -2.42 -14.45
N PRO A 263 -7.97 -2.27 -15.47
CA PRO A 263 -8.27 -0.96 -16.07
C PRO A 263 -8.93 0.03 -15.10
N ASP A 264 -9.55 -0.49 -14.04
CA ASP A 264 -10.18 0.28 -12.97
C ASP A 264 -9.18 0.80 -11.92
N LEU A 265 -7.91 0.37 -11.93
CA LEU A 265 -6.89 0.95 -11.06
C LEU A 265 -6.80 2.46 -11.32
N TRP A 266 -6.79 3.23 -10.23
CA TRP A 266 -6.83 4.68 -10.29
C TRP A 266 -6.01 5.32 -9.18
N GLY A 267 -5.34 6.43 -9.50
CA GLY A 267 -4.53 7.17 -8.55
C GLY A 267 -3.21 6.47 -8.26
N TYR A 268 -2.67 6.67 -7.06
CA TYR A 268 -1.42 6.03 -6.65
C TYR A 268 -1.62 4.55 -6.34
N ALA A 269 -0.75 3.70 -6.88
CA ALA A 269 -0.61 2.31 -6.48
C ALA A 269 0.86 1.88 -6.47
N GLY A 270 1.20 0.99 -5.54
CA GLY A 270 2.49 0.31 -5.49
C GLY A 270 2.44 -1.04 -6.21
N ILE A 271 3.51 -1.44 -6.88
CA ILE A 271 3.66 -2.79 -7.44
C ILE A 271 4.90 -3.42 -6.81
N ASP A 272 4.74 -4.50 -6.05
CA ASP A 272 5.87 -5.24 -5.48
C ASP A 272 6.38 -6.26 -6.50
N LEU A 273 7.70 -6.31 -6.65
CA LEU A 273 8.40 -7.03 -7.70
C LEU A 273 9.53 -7.90 -7.16
N ILE A 274 9.89 -8.92 -7.93
CA ILE A 274 11.19 -9.58 -7.83
C ILE A 274 11.90 -9.44 -9.18
N ASP A 275 13.03 -8.74 -9.18
CA ASP A 275 13.91 -8.61 -10.33
C ASP A 275 14.92 -9.75 -10.34
N THR A 276 14.94 -10.49 -11.45
CA THR A 276 15.93 -11.54 -11.75
C THR A 276 16.69 -11.17 -13.02
N PRO A 277 17.86 -11.77 -13.29
CA PRO A 277 18.58 -11.53 -14.54
C PRO A 277 17.72 -11.77 -15.80
N GLU A 278 16.76 -12.70 -15.72
CA GLU A 278 15.93 -13.10 -16.87
C GLU A 278 14.64 -12.30 -16.99
N LYS A 279 14.02 -11.89 -15.87
CA LYS A 279 12.71 -11.23 -15.86
C LYS A 279 12.40 -10.48 -14.57
N THR A 280 11.46 -9.55 -14.68
CA THR A 280 10.81 -8.87 -13.55
C THR A 280 9.47 -9.54 -13.26
N TRP A 281 9.30 -10.07 -12.06
CA TRP A 281 8.08 -10.75 -11.63
C TRP A 281 7.20 -9.86 -10.78
N VAL A 282 5.90 -9.77 -11.10
CA VAL A 282 4.91 -9.10 -10.24
C VAL A 282 4.49 -10.03 -9.11
N LEU A 283 4.65 -9.58 -7.88
CA LEU A 283 4.21 -10.30 -6.69
C LEU A 283 2.87 -9.82 -6.15
N GLU A 284 2.69 -8.51 -6.09
CA GLU A 284 1.54 -7.87 -5.44
C GLU A 284 1.30 -6.48 -6.00
N ILE A 285 0.05 -6.05 -6.00
CA ILE A 285 -0.37 -4.70 -6.37
C ILE A 285 -1.07 -4.10 -5.15
N ASN A 286 -0.53 -3.01 -4.62
CA ASN A 286 -1.06 -2.30 -3.47
C ASN A 286 -1.88 -1.09 -3.99
N PRO A 287 -3.22 -1.13 -4.00
CA PRO A 287 -4.10 -0.07 -4.54
C PRO A 287 -4.22 1.16 -3.61
N ARG A 288 -3.12 1.49 -2.92
CA ARG A 288 -3.03 2.54 -1.90
C ARG A 288 -1.60 3.05 -1.80
N LEU A 289 -1.41 4.06 -0.94
CA LEU A 289 -0.07 4.48 -0.52
C LEU A 289 0.70 3.30 0.07
N THR A 290 1.99 3.24 -0.27
CA THR A 290 2.96 2.31 0.31
C THR A 290 4.04 3.11 1.02
N THR A 291 4.84 2.46 1.88
CA THR A 291 5.91 3.14 2.63
C THR A 291 6.86 3.94 1.73
N SER A 292 7.09 3.48 0.50
CA SER A 292 7.93 4.18 -0.48
C SER A 292 7.40 5.58 -0.86
N PHE A 293 6.10 5.84 -0.70
CA PHE A 293 5.49 7.15 -0.89
C PHE A 293 6.18 8.24 -0.05
N ALA A 294 6.58 7.90 1.19
CA ALA A 294 7.18 8.85 2.12
C ALA A 294 8.50 9.45 1.63
N GLY A 295 9.20 8.79 0.70
CA GLY A 295 10.47 9.29 0.15
C GLY A 295 10.37 9.98 -1.20
N ILE A 296 9.20 9.98 -1.87
CA ILE A 296 9.11 10.40 -3.29
C ILE A 296 9.45 11.88 -3.47
N ASP A 297 8.92 12.77 -2.62
CA ASP A 297 9.21 14.21 -2.73
C ASP A 297 10.69 14.50 -2.43
N ALA A 298 11.24 13.92 -1.36
CA ALA A 298 12.66 14.07 -1.04
C ALA A 298 13.58 13.54 -2.16
N ALA A 299 13.20 12.44 -2.82
CA ALA A 299 13.97 11.78 -3.87
C ALA A 299 13.91 12.50 -5.22
N LEU A 300 12.70 12.93 -5.61
CA LEU A 300 12.40 13.39 -6.96
C LEU A 300 11.85 14.82 -7.01
N GLY A 301 11.41 15.39 -5.89
CA GLY A 301 10.71 16.68 -5.84
C GLY A 301 9.31 16.62 -6.46
N ILE A 302 8.72 15.43 -6.54
CA ILE A 302 7.38 15.20 -7.09
C ILE A 302 6.37 15.21 -5.95
N ASN A 303 5.43 16.14 -6.03
CA ASN A 303 4.27 16.18 -5.14
C ASN A 303 3.18 15.26 -5.69
N VAL A 304 3.16 14.02 -5.22
CA VAL A 304 2.25 12.97 -5.69
C VAL A 304 0.78 13.32 -5.42
N ALA A 305 0.47 13.97 -4.30
CA ALA A 305 -0.92 14.36 -4.02
C ALA A 305 -1.45 15.36 -5.06
N ARG A 306 -0.61 16.30 -5.50
CA ARG A 306 -0.96 17.24 -6.58
C ARG A 306 -1.20 16.50 -7.89
N GLU A 307 -0.33 15.55 -8.22
CA GLU A 307 -0.49 14.73 -9.43
C GLU A 307 -1.79 13.91 -9.39
N VAL A 308 -2.17 13.32 -8.25
CA VAL A 308 -3.44 12.59 -8.08
C VAL A 308 -4.65 13.51 -8.24
N LEU A 309 -4.62 14.73 -7.72
CA LEU A 309 -5.70 15.70 -7.94
C LEU A 309 -5.82 16.09 -9.41
N ALA A 310 -4.68 16.36 -10.07
CA ALA A 310 -4.63 16.74 -11.48
C ALA A 310 -4.97 15.59 -12.43
N LEU A 311 -4.78 14.33 -12.01
CA LEU A 311 -4.98 13.12 -12.79
C LEU A 311 -6.39 13.00 -13.39
N ARG A 312 -7.39 13.63 -12.77
CA ARG A 312 -8.78 13.63 -13.27
C ARG A 312 -8.87 14.26 -14.66
N GLU A 313 -8.16 15.37 -14.84
CA GLU A 313 -8.26 16.22 -16.03
C GLU A 313 -7.04 16.10 -16.93
N ASN A 314 -5.90 15.66 -16.37
CA ASN A 314 -4.62 15.67 -17.04
C ASN A 314 -3.98 14.29 -17.10
N THR A 315 -3.11 14.13 -18.09
CA THR A 315 -2.13 13.04 -18.14
C THR A 315 -0.93 13.44 -17.29
N PRO A 316 -0.49 12.60 -16.33
CA PRO A 316 0.71 12.86 -15.53
C PRO A 316 1.94 13.16 -16.39
N LYS A 317 2.70 14.16 -15.96
CA LYS A 317 4.00 14.50 -16.55
C LYS A 317 4.98 14.78 -15.43
N PHE A 318 5.77 13.77 -15.09
CA PHE A 318 6.76 13.89 -14.02
C PHE A 318 7.97 14.70 -14.52
N ASN A 319 8.17 15.87 -13.90
CA ASN A 319 9.36 16.70 -14.09
C ASN A 319 10.15 16.70 -12.77
N PRO A 320 11.00 15.70 -12.53
CA PRO A 320 11.70 15.59 -11.26
C PRO A 320 12.61 16.81 -11.03
N LEU A 321 12.45 17.46 -9.88
CA LEU A 321 13.31 18.57 -9.43
C LEU A 321 14.61 18.08 -8.80
N ARG A 322 14.62 16.81 -8.38
CA ARG A 322 15.75 16.11 -7.77
C ARG A 322 15.88 14.74 -8.41
N ASN A 323 17.03 14.10 -8.25
CA ASN A 323 17.19 12.71 -8.66
C ASN A 323 18.21 12.02 -7.76
N GLN A 324 17.76 11.65 -6.56
CA GLN A 324 18.59 11.01 -5.56
C GLN A 324 17.83 9.85 -4.90
N PRO A 325 18.53 8.81 -4.42
CA PRO A 325 17.91 7.79 -3.60
C PRO A 325 17.67 8.31 -2.18
N ILE A 326 16.56 7.91 -1.56
CA ILE A 326 16.21 8.24 -0.17
C ILE A 326 15.92 6.96 0.60
N ASP A 327 16.61 6.76 1.72
CA ASP A 327 16.42 5.61 2.59
C ASP A 327 15.32 5.90 3.63
N ILE A 328 14.32 5.03 3.68
CA ILE A 328 13.25 5.04 4.68
C ILE A 328 13.46 3.85 5.61
N ASN A 329 13.72 4.11 6.89
CA ASN A 329 14.05 3.08 7.87
C ASN A 329 12.83 2.71 8.73
N LEU A 330 12.44 1.44 8.70
CA LEU A 330 11.37 0.86 9.49
C LEU A 330 11.84 0.03 10.69
N LYS A 331 13.15 -0.20 10.86
CA LYS A 331 13.68 -0.92 12.01
C LYS A 331 13.23 -0.26 13.32
N HIS A 332 12.82 -1.08 14.26
CA HIS A 332 12.63 -0.64 15.63
C HIS A 332 14.01 -0.66 16.28
N GLU A 333 14.43 0.45 16.89
CA GLU A 333 15.50 0.39 17.87
C GLU A 333 15.01 -0.54 18.99
N SER A 334 15.77 -1.60 19.21
CA SER A 334 15.50 -2.67 20.18
C SER A 334 15.64 -2.18 21.62
#